data_AF-A0A5B6VU52-F1
#
_entry.id   AF-A0A5B6VU52-F1
#
_cell.length_a   1.000
_cell.length_b   1.000
_cell.length_c   1.000
_cell.angle_alpha   90.00
_cell.angle_beta   90.00
_cell.angle_gamma   90.00
#
_symmetry.space_group_name_H-M   'P 1'
#
loop_
_entity.id
_entity.type
_entity.pdbx_description
1 polymer ?
#
loop_
_entity_poly.entity_id
_entity_poly.type
_entity_poly.pdbx_seq_one_letter_code
_entity_poly.pdbx_strand_id
1 'polypeptide(L)' 'MAALVEYVRNHGEGNWNVVQKNTGLACCGKSWRLRWANHLRSGLRKESFSPEEEIIIIELHAKMRNKWARMASKV' A
#
# COMPACT_ATOMS: atom_id res chain seq x y z
N MET A 1 14.24 4.14 2.40
CA MET A 1 12.86 3.96 2.95
C MET A 1 12.49 5.14 3.85
N ALA A 2 13.34 5.50 4.83
CA ALA A 2 13.15 6.70 5.66
C ALA A 2 12.92 7.98 4.83
N ALA A 3 13.72 8.20 3.78
CA ALA A 3 13.56 9.34 2.87
C ALA A 3 12.17 9.45 2.21
N LEU A 4 11.49 8.33 1.94
CA LEU A 4 10.13 8.34 1.38
C LEU A 4 9.10 8.74 2.43
N VAL A 5 9.22 8.18 3.63
CA VAL A 5 8.33 8.49 4.76
C VAL A 5 8.47 9.96 5.16
N GLU A 6 9.70 10.47 5.20
CA GLU A 6 9.98 11.88 5.49
C GLU A 6 9.46 12.81 4.39
N TYR A 7 9.68 12.46 3.11
CA TYR A 7 9.12 13.22 2.00
C TYR A 7 7.59 13.33 2.10
N VAL A 8 6.90 12.20 2.32
CA VAL A 8 5.44 12.16 2.41
C VAL A 8 4.93 12.88 3.66
N ARG A 9 5.66 12.81 4.78
CA ARG A 9 5.35 13.60 5.97
C ARG A 9 5.41 15.12 5.70
N ASN A 10 6.38 15.57 4.90
CA ASN A 10 6.61 16.99 4.64
C ASN A 10 5.77 17.54 3.46
N HIS A 11 5.41 16.72 2.48
CA HIS A 11 4.75 17.15 1.23
C HIS A 11 3.38 16.50 0.98
N GLY A 12 2.96 15.56 1.83
CA GLY A 12 1.75 14.77 1.63
C GLY A 12 1.94 13.58 0.68
N GLU A 13 0.90 12.74 0.59
CA GLU A 13 0.89 11.58 -0.31
C GLU A 13 0.65 12.03 -1.75
N GLY A 14 1.57 11.72 -2.67
CA GLY A 14 1.40 12.02 -4.09
C GLY A 14 2.68 12.43 -4.81
N ASN A 15 2.52 12.82 -6.07
CA ASN A 15 3.59 13.35 -6.92
C ASN A 15 4.90 12.53 -6.92
N TRP A 16 4.78 11.21 -7.02
CA TRP A 16 5.89 10.24 -6.89
C TRP A 16 7.04 10.41 -7.91
N ASN A 17 6.82 11.17 -8.99
CA ASN A 17 7.88 11.54 -9.93
C ASN A 17 8.85 12.57 -9.31
N VAL A 18 8.37 13.43 -8.41
CA VAL A 18 9.20 14.39 -7.67
C VAL A 18 9.96 13.68 -6.56
N VAL A 19 9.36 12.67 -5.91
CA VAL A 19 10.06 11.79 -4.97
C VAL A 19 11.31 11.19 -5.59
N GLN A 20 11.22 10.69 -6.83
CA GLN A 20 12.37 10.13 -7.53
C GLN A 20 13.50 11.16 -7.69
N LYS A 21 13.16 12.41 -8.05
CA LYS A 21 14.14 13.50 -8.18
C LYS A 21 14.76 13.88 -6.84
N ASN A 22 13.96 13.93 -5.77
CA ASN A 22 14.42 14.42 -4.46
C ASN A 22 15.15 13.36 -3.64
N THR A 23 14.93 12.07 -3.90
CA THR A 23 15.55 10.98 -3.13
C THR A 23 16.81 10.42 -3.78
N GLY A 24 17.10 10.77 -5.04
CA GLY A 24 18.27 10.27 -5.79
C GLY A 24 18.25 8.76 -6.08
N LEU A 25 17.14 8.08 -5.79
CA LEU A 25 17.01 6.63 -5.95
C LEU A 25 16.50 6.28 -7.34
N ALA A 26 17.13 5.29 -7.99
CA ALA A 26 16.84 4.85 -9.35
C ALA A 26 15.47 4.15 -9.56
N CYS A 27 14.55 4.24 -8.60
CA CYS A 27 13.23 3.67 -8.74
C CYS A 27 12.27 4.67 -9.39
N CYS A 28 11.48 4.22 -10.37
CA CYS A 28 10.43 5.04 -10.97
C CYS A 28 9.33 5.37 -9.94
N GLY A 29 8.66 6.51 -10.09
CA GLY A 29 7.58 6.95 -9.19
C GLY A 29 6.49 5.89 -8.96
N LYS A 30 6.25 5.00 -9.94
CA LYS A 30 5.32 3.87 -9.81
C LYS A 30 5.73 2.88 -8.71
N SER A 31 7.02 2.58 -8.59
CA SER A 31 7.56 1.69 -7.56
C SER A 31 7.39 2.31 -6.17
N TRP A 32 7.68 3.61 -6.02
CA TRP A 32 7.48 4.31 -4.76
C TRP A 32 6.02 4.38 -4.32
N ARG A 33 5.11 4.63 -5.27
CA ARG A 33 3.66 4.57 -5.00
C ARG A 33 3.24 3.20 -4.47
N LEU A 34 3.67 2.12 -5.14
CA LEU A 34 3.33 0.75 -4.74
C LEU A 34 3.90 0.41 -3.36
N ARG A 35 5.15 0.83 -3.11
CA ARG A 35 5.82 0.59 -1.84
C ARG A 35 5.20 1.37 -0.69
N TRP A 36 4.77 2.61 -0.95
CA TRP A 36 3.98 3.38 0.01
C TRP A 36 2.66 2.68 0.35
N ALA A 37 1.86 2.39 -0.67
CA ALA A 37 0.51 1.84 -0.51
C ALA A 37 0.48 0.46 0.15
N ASN A 38 1.50 -0.38 -0.05
CA ASN A 38 1.52 -1.74 0.48
C ASN A 38 2.33 -1.94 1.76
N HIS A 39 3.30 -1.06 2.06
CA HIS A 39 4.25 -1.34 3.15
C HIS A 39 4.50 -0.18 4.13
N LEU A 40 4.34 1.08 3.69
CA LEU A 40 4.80 2.24 4.46
C LEU A 40 3.69 3.17 4.94
N ARG A 41 2.51 3.14 4.33
CA ARG A 41 1.36 3.96 4.75
C ARG A 41 0.98 3.67 6.21
N SER A 42 0.79 4.72 7.00
CA SER A 42 0.59 4.66 8.46
C SER A 42 -0.74 4.05 8.94
N GLY A 43 -1.54 3.48 8.04
CA GLY A 43 -2.79 2.76 8.35
C GLY A 43 -2.80 1.30 7.89
N LEU A 44 -1.66 0.76 7.48
CA LEU A 44 -1.54 -0.64 7.09
C LEU A 44 -1.43 -1.53 8.33
N ARG A 45 -2.41 -2.41 8.51
CA ARG A 45 -2.34 -3.50 9.50
C ARG A 45 -1.33 -4.54 9.00
N LYS A 46 -0.34 -4.84 9.85
CA LYS A 46 0.71 -5.84 9.58
C LYS A 46 0.56 -7.09 10.44
N GLU A 47 -0.51 -7.11 11.24
CA GLU A 47 -0.93 -8.27 12.01
C GLU A 47 -1.54 -9.34 11.10
N SER A 48 -1.58 -10.58 11.60
CA SER A 48 -2.33 -11.66 10.95
C SER A 48 -3.83 -11.35 10.95
N PHE A 49 -4.55 -11.90 9.98
CA PHE A 49 -6.01 -11.82 9.97
C PHE A 49 -6.60 -12.56 11.18
N SER A 50 -7.68 -12.03 11.73
CA SER A 50 -8.54 -12.75 12.67
C SER A 50 -9.31 -13.88 11.96
N PRO A 51 -9.76 -14.92 12.68
CA PRO A 51 -10.55 -16.00 12.10
C PRO A 51 -11.79 -15.48 11.33
N GLU A 52 -12.44 -14.44 11.84
CA GLU A 52 -13.58 -13.77 11.22
C GLU A 52 -13.20 -13.11 9.89
N GLU A 53 -12.06 -12.42 9.84
CA GLU A 53 -11.52 -11.83 8.61
C GLU A 53 -11.15 -12.91 7.58
N GLU A 54 -10.58 -14.03 8.00
CA GLU A 54 -10.25 -15.14 7.11
C GLU A 54 -11.50 -15.71 6.42
N ILE A 55 -12.59 -15.90 7.18
CA ILE A 55 -13.88 -16.35 6.61
C ILE A 55 -14.37 -15.34 5.56
N ILE A 56 -14.35 -14.04 5.87
CA ILE A 56 -14.77 -13.00 4.93
C ILE A 56 -13.90 -13.02 3.67
N ILE A 57 -12.58 -13.19 3.82
CA ILE A 57 -11.64 -13.28 2.69
C ILE A 57 -11.99 -14.46 1.79
N ILE A 58 -12.29 -15.63 2.36
CA ILE A 58 -12.67 -16.83 1.61
C ILE A 58 -13.98 -16.61 0.85
N GLU A 59 -15.01 -16.07 1.50
CA GLU A 59 -16.31 -15.79 0.86
C GLU A 59 -16.18 -14.76 -0.28
N LEU A 60 -15.41 -13.70 -0.04
CA LEU A 60 -15.14 -12.68 -1.05
C LEU A 60 -14.34 -13.27 -2.22
N HIS A 61 -13.38 -14.15 -1.96
CA HIS A 61 -12.61 -14.82 -3.02
C HIS A 61 -13.49 -15.75 -3.85
N ALA A 62 -14.37 -16.53 -3.22
CA ALA A 62 -15.33 -17.38 -3.93
C ALA A 62 -16.25 -16.56 -4.85
N LYS A 63 -16.71 -15.39 -4.39
CA LYS A 63 -17.61 -14.51 -5.14
C LYS A 63 -16.91 -13.69 -6.22
N MET A 64 -15.68 -13.24 -5.98
CA MET A 64 -15.01 -12.21 -6.79
C MET A 64 -13.74 -12.71 -7.49
N ARG A 65 -13.30 -13.94 -7.20
CA ARG A 65 -12.03 -14.53 -7.64
C ARG A 65 -10.84 -13.64 -7.27
N ASN A 66 -9.83 -13.55 -8.14
CA ASN A 66 -8.56 -12.87 -7.91
C ASN A 66 -8.65 -11.32 -7.96
N LYS A 67 -9.70 -10.72 -7.41
CA LYS A 67 -9.90 -9.26 -7.33
C LYS A 67 -9.42 -8.70 -5.99
N TRP A 68 -8.20 -9.05 -5.59
CA TRP A 68 -7.61 -8.71 -4.29
C TRP A 68 -7.71 -7.23 -3.92
N ALA A 69 -7.40 -6.31 -4.84
CA ALA A 69 -7.51 -4.88 -4.57
C ALA A 69 -8.94 -4.42 -4.23
N ARG A 70 -9.96 -5.10 -4.77
CA ARG A 70 -11.37 -4.81 -4.47
C ARG A 70 -11.86 -5.55 -3.22
N MET A 71 -11.27 -6.68 -2.89
CA MET A 71 -11.54 -7.40 -1.64
C MET A 71 -10.94 -6.66 -0.44
N ALA A 72 -9.72 -6.13 -0.59
CA ALA A 72 -9.02 -5.36 0.44
C ALA A 72 -9.70 -4.04 0.84
N SER A 73 -10.72 -3.59 0.09
CA SER A 73 -11.56 -2.45 0.50
C SER A 73 -12.85 -2.87 1.21
N LYS A 74 -13.03 -4.17 1.44
CA LYS A 74 -14.20 -4.80 2.07
C LYS A 74 -13.87 -5.59 3.34
N VAL A 75 -12.58 -5.74 3.63
CA VAL A 75 -12.02 -6.33 4.85
C VAL A 75 -11.42 -5.20 5.67
#